data_AF-A0AAJ1WPW8-F1
#
_entry.id   AF-A0AAJ1WPW8-F1
#
_cell.length_a   1.000
_cell.length_b   1.000
_cell.length_c   1.000
_cell.angle_alpha   90.00
_cell.angle_beta   90.00
_cell.angle_gamma   90.00
#
_symmetry.space_group_name_H-M   'P 1'
#
loop_
_entity.id
_entity.type
_entity.pdbx_description
1 polymer ?
#
loop_
_entity_poly.entity_id
_entity_poly.type
_entity_poly.pdbx_seq_one_letter_code
_entity_poly.pdbx_strand_id
1 'polypeptide(L)'
;MSTTDAVRPHDRPRTAPEPALRPAAEPGSGVEISIWSRLFFDGKALVLRSRGFFGERRERRYPLSGPQGISRAVLVFPDAETAARERGAGEVWLLDASGRPVARLLPYQWIPAGAPWLSFEEAVRRSGIAALFKACGIPVERTTQDRADAPRVPWWQELTLLLSPGPALPLWYQALRMALGGVWFLAFTVLFFSEASLPWLMLLAAVTAFLAPVTRLTVRRVTALRNRSAARLDPAPLVEISPCPGPPEEDGTVATRRFVSRAVLRVFPGELSVVDPYGADVRRALSGPAGAVAVVRLTGPDGEPVGVELRYASGARAPLGAWADWFAGPGGEAAWGRFRRAVPLPCEERKVSAVALTPSLTRGPGAAFPGPRAKEARQDALFTRSIGTLNSTMFMMFSSSFSFWWAPVVRIESPAAARTSALLGLAGLLLQFAPWCWHHLRSRSHFERPVSGEDRSLRPRSRPRPARSCTSPTTRKARTR
;
A
#
# COMPACT_ATOMS: atom_id res chain seq x y z
N MET A 1 -0.40 -37.04 -23.40
CA MET A 1 -1.42 -36.05 -22.99
C MET A 1 -1.36 -35.96 -21.47
N SER A 2 -0.79 -34.87 -20.94
CA SER A 2 -0.46 -34.74 -19.51
C SER A 2 -1.67 -34.22 -18.75
N THR A 3 -2.10 -35.01 -17.76
CA THR A 3 -3.09 -34.66 -16.75
C THR A 3 -2.60 -33.41 -16.02
N THR A 4 -3.30 -32.31 -16.23
CA THR A 4 -3.13 -31.07 -15.48
C THR A 4 -3.51 -31.37 -14.03
N ASP A 5 -2.52 -31.41 -13.14
CA ASP A 5 -2.73 -31.46 -11.70
C ASP A 5 -3.52 -30.21 -11.27
N ALA A 6 -4.84 -30.34 -11.26
CA ALA A 6 -5.77 -29.37 -10.70
C ALA A 6 -5.65 -29.42 -9.17
N VAL A 7 -4.57 -28.84 -8.64
CA VAL A 7 -4.42 -28.59 -7.20
C VAL A 7 -5.62 -27.76 -6.75
N ARG A 8 -6.49 -28.37 -5.95
CA ARG A 8 -7.72 -27.77 -5.44
C ARG A 8 -7.39 -26.44 -4.75
N PRO A 9 -8.23 -25.39 -4.90
CA PRO A 9 -7.99 -24.08 -4.28
C PRO A 9 -7.82 -24.10 -2.75
N HIS A 10 -8.30 -25.17 -2.09
CA HIS A 10 -8.26 -25.33 -0.63
C HIS A 10 -6.96 -25.89 -0.05
N ASP A 11 -6.08 -26.49 -0.86
CA ASP A 11 -4.83 -27.13 -0.36
C ASP A 11 -3.60 -26.22 -0.46
N ARG A 12 -3.74 -24.98 -0.97
CA ARG A 12 -2.61 -24.07 -1.07
C ARG A 12 -2.32 -23.41 0.28
N PRO A 13 -1.05 -23.41 0.75
CA PRO A 13 -0.71 -22.77 2.00
C PRO A 13 -1.16 -21.30 1.97
N ARG A 14 -1.84 -20.89 3.04
CA ARG A 14 -2.38 -19.54 3.21
C ARG A 14 -1.24 -18.52 3.28
N THR A 15 -0.16 -18.88 3.96
CA THR A 15 1.11 -18.14 3.99
C THR A 15 1.99 -18.51 2.79
N ALA A 16 2.74 -17.54 2.28
CA ALA A 16 3.78 -17.81 1.29
C ALA A 16 4.99 -18.47 2.00
N PRO A 17 5.66 -19.46 1.38
CA PRO A 17 6.91 -19.98 1.90
C PRO A 17 8.00 -18.88 1.84
N GLU A 18 8.95 -18.95 2.76
CA GLU A 18 10.14 -18.10 2.74
C GLU A 18 11.26 -18.74 1.91
N PRO A 19 12.08 -17.95 1.20
CA PRO A 19 12.05 -16.49 1.13
C PRO A 19 10.93 -15.94 0.24
N ALA A 20 10.30 -14.85 0.68
CA ALA A 20 9.29 -14.11 -0.08
C ALA A 20 9.56 -12.60 -0.09
N LEU A 21 9.50 -11.99 -1.28
CA LEU A 21 9.48 -10.54 -1.42
C LEU A 21 8.10 -10.00 -1.05
N ARG A 22 8.12 -8.82 -0.45
CA ARG A 22 6.95 -8.11 0.04
C ARG A 22 6.90 -6.74 -0.62
N PRO A 23 5.73 -6.32 -1.10
CA PRO A 23 5.61 -5.07 -1.82
C PRO A 23 5.77 -3.87 -0.89
N ALA A 24 6.05 -2.71 -1.47
CA ALA A 24 5.98 -1.45 -0.77
C ALA A 24 4.60 -1.22 -0.15
N ALA A 25 4.58 -0.72 1.08
CA ALA A 25 3.35 -0.39 1.76
C ALA A 25 2.71 0.85 1.13
N GLU A 26 1.43 0.73 0.78
CA GLU A 26 0.64 1.84 0.25
C GLU A 26 -0.65 2.00 1.08
N PRO A 27 -1.04 3.23 1.41
CA PRO A 27 -2.29 3.47 2.12
C PRO A 27 -3.51 3.33 1.21
N GLY A 28 -4.70 3.33 1.81
CA GLY A 28 -5.97 3.34 1.08
C GLY A 28 -6.20 2.08 0.25
N SER A 29 -6.17 2.18 -1.08
CA SER A 29 -6.42 1.06 -1.98
C SER A 29 -5.24 0.10 -2.14
N GLY A 30 -4.03 0.54 -1.80
CA GLY A 30 -2.83 -0.30 -1.83
C GLY A 30 -2.65 -1.20 -0.60
N VAL A 31 -3.45 -1.04 0.46
CA VAL A 31 -3.32 -1.85 1.69
C VAL A 31 -3.50 -3.34 1.42
N GLU A 32 -4.42 -3.69 0.54
CA GLU A 32 -4.61 -5.09 0.16
C GLU A 32 -3.37 -5.69 -0.53
N ILE A 33 -2.60 -4.88 -1.27
CA ILE A 33 -1.38 -5.33 -1.95
C ILE A 33 -0.36 -5.80 -0.92
N SER A 34 -0.16 -5.05 0.16
CA SER A 34 0.80 -5.45 1.20
C SER A 34 0.36 -6.70 1.97
N ILE A 35 -0.95 -6.95 2.07
CA ILE A 35 -1.49 -8.17 2.68
C ILE A 35 -1.30 -9.38 1.75
N TRP A 36 -1.60 -9.24 0.46
CA TRP A 36 -1.74 -10.37 -0.46
C TRP A 36 -0.56 -10.66 -1.35
N SER A 37 0.04 -9.61 -1.90
CA SER A 37 1.00 -9.76 -2.98
C SER A 37 2.33 -10.24 -2.41
N ARG A 38 2.83 -11.33 -2.98
CA ARG A 38 4.11 -11.95 -2.60
C ARG A 38 4.77 -12.49 -3.85
N LEU A 39 6.09 -12.37 -3.92
CA LEU A 39 6.91 -13.06 -4.90
C LEU A 39 7.82 -14.02 -4.16
N PHE A 40 7.62 -15.32 -4.31
CA PHE A 40 8.27 -16.33 -3.49
C PHE A 40 8.73 -17.52 -4.32
N PHE A 41 9.61 -18.32 -3.75
CA PHE A 41 10.06 -19.58 -4.32
C PHE A 41 9.27 -20.75 -3.74
N ASP A 42 8.69 -21.60 -4.60
CA ASP A 42 7.92 -22.78 -4.16
C ASP A 42 8.70 -24.11 -4.21
N GLY A 43 10.01 -24.04 -4.48
CA GLY A 43 10.89 -25.20 -4.65
C GLY A 43 11.13 -25.58 -6.12
N LYS A 44 10.28 -25.15 -7.06
CA LYS A 44 10.42 -25.47 -8.50
C LYS A 44 10.32 -24.25 -9.40
N ALA A 45 9.55 -23.25 -8.98
CA ALA A 45 9.26 -22.07 -9.75
C ALA A 45 9.31 -20.82 -8.86
N LEU A 46 9.61 -19.70 -9.51
CA LEU A 46 9.33 -18.41 -8.94
C LEU A 46 7.84 -18.10 -9.11
N VAL A 47 7.13 -17.81 -8.01
CA VAL A 47 5.67 -17.65 -8.01
C VAL A 47 5.31 -16.22 -7.62
N LEU A 48 4.72 -15.50 -8.57
CA LEU A 48 4.09 -14.21 -8.30
C LEU A 48 2.63 -14.46 -7.90
N ARG A 49 2.35 -14.25 -6.61
CA ARG A 49 0.98 -14.18 -6.10
C ARG A 49 0.56 -12.72 -6.08
N SER A 50 -0.51 -12.43 -6.82
CA SER A 50 -1.15 -11.13 -6.87
C SER A 50 -2.67 -11.30 -6.88
N ARG A 51 -3.40 -10.20 -6.86
CA ARG A 51 -4.85 -10.22 -6.92
C ARG A 51 -5.34 -10.08 -8.36
N GLY A 52 -6.24 -10.97 -8.76
CA GLY A 52 -6.94 -10.93 -10.04
C GLY A 52 -7.95 -9.78 -10.13
N PHE A 53 -8.47 -9.54 -11.33
CA PHE A 53 -9.34 -8.40 -11.65
C PHE A 53 -10.59 -8.30 -10.76
N PHE A 54 -11.26 -9.42 -10.48
CA PHE A 54 -12.45 -9.50 -9.62
C PHE A 54 -12.15 -9.79 -8.15
N GLY A 55 -10.87 -9.80 -7.77
CA GLY A 55 -10.47 -10.07 -6.41
C GLY A 55 -10.25 -11.54 -6.06
N GLU A 56 -10.04 -12.37 -7.07
CA GLU A 56 -9.59 -13.75 -6.87
C GLU A 56 -8.07 -13.81 -6.70
N ARG A 57 -7.57 -14.89 -6.12
CA ARG A 57 -6.13 -15.15 -6.01
C ARG A 57 -5.58 -15.49 -7.40
N ARG A 58 -4.65 -14.69 -7.92
CA ARG A 58 -3.93 -14.99 -9.15
C ARG A 58 -2.51 -15.41 -8.82
N GLU A 59 -2.09 -16.55 -9.33
CA GLU A 59 -0.70 -16.99 -9.24
C GLU A 59 -0.17 -17.16 -10.66
N ARG A 60 0.96 -16.51 -10.94
CA ARG A 60 1.76 -16.75 -12.14
C ARG A 60 3.04 -17.46 -11.70
N ARG A 61 3.37 -18.55 -12.38
CA ARG A 61 4.55 -19.37 -12.09
C ARG A 61 5.55 -19.22 -13.22
N TYR A 62 6.81 -19.01 -12.85
CA TYR A 62 7.94 -18.87 -13.75
C TYR A 62 8.90 -20.02 -13.43
N PRO A 63 8.99 -21.04 -14.31
CA PRO A 63 9.81 -22.22 -14.04
C PRO A 63 11.28 -21.85 -13.93
N LEU A 64 12.04 -22.58 -13.12
CA LEU A 64 13.50 -22.43 -13.03
C LEU A 64 14.25 -23.41 -13.95
N SER A 65 13.57 -24.45 -14.43
CA SER A 65 14.14 -25.49 -15.28
C SER A 65 13.38 -25.63 -16.60
N GLY A 66 14.03 -26.26 -17.59
CA GLY A 66 13.50 -26.41 -18.93
C GLY A 66 13.86 -25.26 -19.88
N PRO A 67 13.43 -25.35 -21.15
CA PRO A 67 13.87 -24.41 -22.21
C PRO A 67 13.39 -22.97 -22.00
N GLN A 68 12.32 -22.75 -21.23
CA GLN A 68 11.80 -21.44 -20.85
C GLN A 68 12.07 -21.12 -19.37
N GLY A 69 12.93 -21.91 -18.71
CA GLY A 69 13.28 -21.76 -17.31
C GLY A 69 14.19 -20.55 -17.11
N ILE A 70 14.02 -19.86 -15.98
CA ILE A 70 14.91 -18.77 -15.57
C ILE A 70 16.30 -19.36 -15.29
N SER A 71 17.30 -18.93 -16.06
CA SER A 71 18.68 -19.40 -15.94
C SER A 71 19.57 -18.41 -15.18
N ARG A 72 19.35 -17.10 -15.34
CA ARG A 72 20.16 -16.05 -14.71
C ARG A 72 19.38 -14.76 -14.50
N ALA A 73 19.87 -13.93 -13.58
CA ALA A 73 19.35 -12.59 -13.31
C ALA A 73 20.41 -11.53 -13.62
N VAL A 74 20.03 -10.45 -14.29
CA VAL A 74 20.90 -9.33 -14.65
C VAL A 74 20.42 -8.05 -13.96
N LEU A 75 21.31 -7.40 -13.21
CA LEU A 75 21.06 -6.11 -12.58
C LEU A 75 21.39 -4.98 -13.56
N VAL A 76 20.36 -4.28 -14.04
CA VAL A 76 20.48 -3.15 -14.98
C VAL A 76 20.40 -1.85 -14.20
N PHE A 77 21.53 -1.16 -14.11
CA PHE A 77 21.64 0.14 -13.45
C PHE A 77 21.05 1.24 -14.35
N PRO A 78 20.40 2.25 -13.75
CA PRO A 78 19.94 3.42 -14.50
C PRO A 78 21.14 4.25 -15.00
N ASP A 79 20.96 4.98 -16.10
CA ASP A 79 21.90 6.03 -16.50
C ASP A 79 21.94 7.16 -15.45
N ALA A 80 23.01 7.97 -15.48
CA ALA A 80 23.24 9.02 -14.47
C ALA A 80 22.11 10.07 -14.41
N GLU A 81 21.48 10.40 -15.55
CA GLU A 81 20.37 11.34 -15.61
C GLU A 81 19.11 10.77 -14.94
N THR A 82 18.78 9.51 -15.23
CA THR A 82 17.67 8.79 -14.63
C THR A 82 17.92 8.57 -13.15
N ALA A 83 19.15 8.22 -12.75
CA ALA A 83 19.53 8.10 -11.33
C ALA A 83 19.45 9.44 -10.57
N ALA A 84 19.74 10.56 -11.24
CA ALA A 84 19.61 11.89 -10.66
C ALA A 84 18.14 12.30 -10.46
N ARG A 85 17.25 11.92 -11.38
CA ARG A 85 15.80 12.17 -11.28
C ARG A 85 15.11 11.22 -10.31
N GLU A 86 15.50 9.95 -10.33
CA GLU A 86 14.90 8.86 -9.57
C GLU A 86 16.01 7.97 -8.99
N ARG A 87 16.44 8.25 -7.75
CA ARG A 87 17.58 7.57 -7.11
C ARG A 87 17.42 6.05 -7.02
N GLY A 88 16.18 5.54 -6.97
CA GLY A 88 15.85 4.11 -6.95
C GLY A 88 15.52 3.49 -8.30
N ALA A 89 15.71 4.23 -9.40
CA ALA A 89 15.54 3.72 -10.75
C ALA A 89 16.52 2.58 -11.02
N GLY A 90 16.14 1.66 -11.90
CA GLY A 90 16.91 0.45 -12.22
C GLY A 90 16.03 -0.78 -12.19
N GLU A 91 16.49 -1.82 -12.87
CA GLU A 91 15.68 -2.98 -13.19
C GLU A 91 16.48 -4.27 -12.98
N VAL A 92 15.75 -5.34 -12.68
CA VAL A 92 16.32 -6.68 -12.57
C VAL A 92 15.64 -7.56 -13.61
N TRP A 93 16.40 -8.02 -14.59
CA TRP A 93 15.92 -8.85 -15.69
C TRP A 93 16.21 -10.31 -15.42
N LEU A 94 15.21 -11.17 -15.58
CA LEU A 94 15.33 -12.62 -15.49
C LEU A 94 15.37 -13.19 -16.91
N LEU A 95 16.42 -13.92 -17.23
CA LEU A 95 16.69 -14.44 -18.57
C LEU A 95 16.64 -15.96 -18.59
N ASP A 96 16.21 -16.53 -19.71
CA ASP A 96 16.31 -17.97 -19.95
C ASP A 96 17.74 -18.39 -20.36
N ALA A 97 17.96 -19.68 -20.60
CA ALA A 97 19.28 -20.20 -21.01
C ALA A 97 19.77 -19.62 -22.35
N SER A 98 18.84 -19.21 -23.22
CA SER A 98 19.15 -18.56 -24.51
C SER A 98 19.36 -17.05 -24.41
N GLY A 99 19.24 -16.48 -23.19
CA GLY A 99 19.37 -15.04 -22.95
C GLY A 99 18.10 -14.24 -23.26
N ARG A 100 16.96 -14.89 -23.49
CA ARG A 100 15.69 -14.18 -23.75
C ARG A 100 15.05 -13.72 -22.45
N PRO A 101 14.43 -12.53 -22.41
CA PRO A 101 13.69 -12.05 -21.25
C PRO A 101 12.50 -12.92 -20.89
N VAL A 102 12.47 -13.40 -19.66
CA VAL A 102 11.36 -14.17 -19.07
C VAL A 102 10.52 -13.29 -18.13
N ALA A 103 11.18 -12.42 -17.37
CA ALA A 103 10.52 -11.55 -16.40
C ALA A 103 11.39 -10.34 -16.04
N ARG A 104 10.75 -9.29 -15.51
CA ARG A 104 11.39 -8.06 -15.08
C ARG A 104 10.91 -7.65 -13.69
N LEU A 105 11.80 -7.14 -12.86
CA LEU A 105 11.53 -6.67 -11.50
C LEU A 105 12.00 -5.24 -11.30
N LEU A 106 11.22 -4.46 -10.56
CA LEU A 106 11.58 -3.12 -10.11
C LEU A 106 11.79 -3.17 -8.59
N PRO A 107 13.04 -3.15 -8.09
CA PRO A 107 13.32 -3.40 -6.67
C PRO A 107 12.55 -2.49 -5.71
N TYR A 108 12.37 -1.22 -6.08
CA TYR A 108 11.65 -0.26 -5.24
C TYR A 108 10.18 -0.66 -4.96
N GLN A 109 9.54 -1.43 -5.85
CA GLN A 109 8.17 -1.95 -5.66
C GLN A 109 8.11 -3.05 -4.60
N TRP A 110 9.25 -3.62 -4.24
CA TRP A 110 9.40 -4.78 -3.35
C TRP A 110 10.16 -4.45 -2.06
N ILE A 111 10.19 -3.17 -1.67
CA ILE A 111 10.74 -2.71 -0.37
C ILE A 111 9.57 -2.35 0.53
N PRO A 112 9.27 -3.12 1.59
CA PRO A 112 8.07 -2.90 2.42
C PRO A 112 7.94 -1.49 2.99
N ALA A 113 9.05 -0.91 3.43
CA ALA A 113 9.07 0.43 4.00
C ALA A 113 8.80 1.55 2.97
N GLY A 114 8.83 1.23 1.67
CA GLY A 114 8.89 2.20 0.58
C GLY A 114 10.22 2.96 0.60
N ALA A 115 10.84 3.15 -0.56
CA ALA A 115 12.15 3.83 -0.57
C ALA A 115 12.58 4.38 -1.95
N PRO A 116 11.77 5.22 -2.61
CA PRO A 116 12.10 5.76 -3.94
C PRO A 116 13.39 6.60 -3.97
N TRP A 117 13.88 7.07 -2.80
CA TRP A 117 15.11 7.87 -2.68
C TRP A 117 16.39 7.06 -2.47
N LEU A 118 16.30 5.73 -2.25
CA LEU A 118 17.49 4.88 -2.08
C LEU A 118 18.16 4.64 -3.42
N SER A 119 19.49 4.48 -3.44
CA SER A 119 20.19 4.02 -4.65
C SER A 119 19.66 2.65 -5.09
N PHE A 120 19.78 2.33 -6.37
CA PHE A 120 19.39 1.02 -6.91
C PHE A 120 20.02 -0.15 -6.16
N GLU A 121 21.32 -0.08 -5.86
CA GLU A 121 22.01 -1.14 -5.11
C GLU A 121 21.43 -1.32 -3.70
N GLU A 122 21.10 -0.22 -3.05
CA GLU A 122 20.46 -0.25 -1.74
C GLU A 122 19.02 -0.79 -1.82
N ALA A 123 18.31 -0.48 -2.90
CA ALA A 123 16.97 -1.01 -3.18
C ALA A 123 16.99 -2.53 -3.39
N VAL A 124 17.97 -3.05 -4.14
CA VAL A 124 18.21 -4.51 -4.29
C VAL A 124 18.55 -5.14 -2.94
N ARG A 125 19.40 -4.49 -2.13
CA ARG A 125 19.78 -4.97 -0.80
C ARG A 125 18.60 -5.04 0.17
N ARG A 126 17.72 -4.03 0.19
CA ARG A 126 16.58 -3.94 1.13
C ARG A 126 15.32 -4.67 0.69
N SER A 127 15.17 -4.96 -0.60
CA SER A 127 14.00 -5.69 -1.12
C SER A 127 14.02 -7.18 -0.76
N GLY A 128 15.21 -7.75 -0.50
CA GLY A 128 15.38 -9.20 -0.28
C GLY A 128 15.55 -10.02 -1.56
N ILE A 129 15.67 -9.36 -2.72
CA ILE A 129 15.84 -10.01 -4.04
C ILE A 129 17.04 -10.97 -4.04
N ALA A 130 18.18 -10.54 -3.48
CA ALA A 130 19.38 -11.37 -3.43
C ALA A 130 19.15 -12.67 -2.64
N ALA A 131 18.43 -12.60 -1.53
CA ALA A 131 18.13 -13.77 -0.70
C ALA A 131 17.17 -14.73 -1.41
N LEU A 132 16.18 -14.19 -2.13
CA LEU A 132 15.25 -14.97 -2.94
C LEU A 132 15.99 -15.68 -4.09
N PHE A 133 16.79 -14.96 -4.87
CA PHE A 133 17.51 -15.54 -6.01
C PHE A 133 18.54 -16.58 -5.59
N LYS A 134 19.23 -16.35 -4.47
CA LYS A 134 20.11 -17.35 -3.86
C LYS A 134 19.35 -18.64 -3.52
N ALA A 135 18.14 -18.53 -2.96
CA ALA A 135 17.32 -19.70 -2.66
C ALA A 135 16.79 -20.42 -3.92
N CYS A 136 16.53 -19.67 -4.99
CA CYS A 136 16.19 -20.24 -6.29
C CYS A 136 17.39 -20.85 -7.05
N GLY A 137 18.62 -20.64 -6.58
CA GLY A 137 19.83 -21.01 -7.33
C GLY A 137 20.03 -20.18 -8.61
N ILE A 138 19.43 -18.99 -8.70
CA ILE A 138 19.58 -18.11 -9.87
C ILE A 138 20.87 -17.29 -9.70
N PRO A 139 21.88 -17.45 -10.57
CA PRO A 139 23.06 -16.61 -10.57
C PRO A 139 22.70 -15.15 -10.89
N VAL A 140 23.34 -14.21 -10.19
CA VAL A 140 23.11 -12.78 -10.35
C VAL A 140 24.34 -12.13 -10.96
N GLU A 141 24.18 -11.61 -12.17
CA GLU A 141 25.21 -10.88 -12.91
C GLU A 141 24.98 -9.38 -12.76
N ARG A 142 26.08 -8.62 -12.60
CA ARG A 142 26.08 -7.16 -12.64
C ARG A 142 26.49 -6.74 -14.04
N THR A 143 25.69 -5.92 -14.70
CA THR A 143 26.10 -5.33 -15.97
C THR A 143 27.28 -4.37 -15.73
N THR A 144 28.32 -4.46 -16.55
CA THR A 144 29.55 -3.66 -16.43
C THR A 144 29.45 -2.26 -17.03
N GLN A 145 28.51 -2.00 -17.96
CA GLN A 145 28.26 -0.69 -18.58
C GLN A 145 26.78 -0.53 -18.98
N ASP A 146 26.23 0.68 -18.82
CA ASP A 146 24.99 1.30 -19.33
C ASP A 146 23.77 0.47 -19.82
N ARG A 147 22.60 1.13 -19.76
CA ARG A 147 21.28 0.68 -20.27
C ARG A 147 21.28 0.09 -21.70
N ALA A 148 22.34 0.29 -22.47
CA ALA A 148 22.51 -0.21 -23.84
C ALA A 148 22.51 -1.76 -23.93
N ASP A 149 22.96 -2.45 -22.88
CA ASP A 149 22.99 -3.92 -22.79
C ASP A 149 21.69 -4.50 -22.20
N ALA A 150 20.72 -3.65 -21.85
CA ALA A 150 19.42 -4.12 -21.41
C ALA A 150 18.75 -4.92 -22.55
N PRO A 151 18.15 -6.08 -22.24
CA PRO A 151 17.45 -6.85 -23.25
C PRO A 151 16.39 -6.01 -23.97
N ARG A 152 16.54 -5.85 -25.29
CA ARG A 152 15.61 -5.04 -26.09
C ARG A 152 14.35 -5.84 -26.36
N VAL A 153 13.25 -5.38 -25.79
CA VAL A 153 11.90 -5.87 -26.08
C VAL A 153 11.01 -4.68 -26.43
N PRO A 154 9.99 -4.85 -27.27
CA PRO A 154 8.99 -3.82 -27.50
C PRO A 154 8.36 -3.37 -26.18
N TRP A 155 8.11 -2.07 -26.02
CA TRP A 155 7.58 -1.46 -24.79
C TRP A 155 6.28 -2.13 -24.27
N TRP A 156 5.44 -2.66 -25.16
CA TRP A 156 4.22 -3.36 -24.78
C TRP A 156 4.50 -4.74 -24.18
N GLN A 157 5.57 -5.43 -24.59
CA GLN A 157 6.05 -6.68 -23.98
C GLN A 157 6.75 -6.41 -22.65
N GLU A 158 7.46 -5.29 -22.51
CA GLU A 158 8.07 -4.91 -21.24
C GLU A 158 7.07 -4.83 -20.08
N LEU A 159 5.86 -4.38 -20.36
CA LEU A 159 4.77 -4.30 -19.38
C LEU A 159 4.24 -5.69 -19.00
N THR A 160 4.27 -6.67 -19.91
CA THR A 160 3.77 -8.02 -19.64
C THR A 160 4.79 -8.87 -18.86
N LEU A 161 6.08 -8.60 -19.05
CA LEU A 161 7.19 -9.23 -18.32
C LEU A 161 7.34 -8.74 -16.88
N LEU A 162 6.75 -7.59 -16.55
CA LEU A 162 6.88 -6.98 -15.23
C LEU A 162 6.23 -7.82 -14.13
N LEU A 163 7.06 -8.31 -13.20
CA LEU A 163 6.68 -8.90 -11.92
C LEU A 163 6.32 -7.79 -10.95
N SER A 164 5.15 -7.19 -11.19
CA SER A 164 4.57 -6.16 -10.32
C SER A 164 3.65 -6.80 -9.27
N PRO A 165 3.61 -6.27 -8.04
CA PRO A 165 2.63 -6.68 -7.05
C PRO A 165 1.17 -6.34 -7.45
N GLY A 166 0.99 -5.55 -8.52
CA GLY A 166 -0.30 -5.21 -9.12
C GLY A 166 -0.68 -3.74 -8.88
N PRO A 167 -1.71 -3.23 -9.58
CA PRO A 167 -2.12 -1.85 -9.45
C PRO A 167 -2.86 -1.60 -8.13
N ALA A 168 -2.53 -0.51 -7.45
CA ALA A 168 -3.22 -0.04 -6.23
C ALA A 168 -4.71 0.21 -6.48
N LEU A 169 -5.05 0.67 -7.68
CA LEU A 169 -6.42 0.94 -8.09
C LEU A 169 -6.97 -0.17 -8.99
N PRO A 170 -8.27 -0.51 -8.86
CA PRO A 170 -8.91 -1.39 -9.82
C PRO A 170 -8.78 -0.85 -11.26
N LEU A 171 -8.41 -1.72 -12.20
CA LEU A 171 -8.23 -1.34 -13.61
C LEU A 171 -9.49 -0.77 -14.25
N TRP A 172 -10.68 -1.28 -13.89
CA TRP A 172 -11.96 -0.74 -14.37
C TRP A 172 -12.13 0.74 -14.03
N TYR A 173 -11.64 1.18 -12.87
CA TYR A 173 -11.73 2.57 -12.46
C TYR A 173 -10.79 3.44 -13.25
N GLN A 174 -9.57 2.96 -13.53
CA GLN A 174 -8.62 3.68 -14.37
C GLN A 174 -9.19 3.86 -15.78
N ALA A 175 -9.73 2.79 -16.38
CA ALA A 175 -10.37 2.84 -17.69
C ALA A 175 -11.57 3.80 -17.71
N LEU A 176 -12.48 3.67 -16.73
CA LEU A 176 -13.66 4.53 -16.62
C LEU A 176 -13.29 5.99 -16.40
N ARG A 177 -12.28 6.28 -15.59
CA ARG A 177 -11.78 7.64 -15.38
C ARG A 177 -11.22 8.25 -16.66
N MET A 178 -10.43 7.50 -17.44
CA MET A 178 -9.90 7.98 -18.72
C MET A 178 -11.02 8.21 -19.74
N ALA A 179 -11.99 7.30 -19.82
CA ALA A 179 -13.14 7.45 -20.70
C ALA A 179 -13.99 8.67 -20.34
N LEU A 180 -14.37 8.83 -19.06
CA LEU A 180 -15.15 9.98 -18.59
C LEU A 180 -14.41 11.30 -18.81
N GLY A 181 -13.10 11.33 -18.53
CA GLY A 181 -12.26 12.51 -18.76
C GLY A 181 -12.15 12.88 -20.24
N GLY A 182 -11.93 11.89 -21.12
CA GLY A 182 -11.83 12.10 -22.57
C GLY A 182 -13.13 12.58 -23.18
N VAL A 183 -14.27 11.94 -22.83
CA VAL A 183 -15.59 12.36 -23.33
C VAL A 183 -15.94 13.77 -22.84
N TRP A 184 -15.69 14.07 -21.56
CA TRP A 184 -15.91 15.41 -21.03
C TRP A 184 -15.05 16.46 -21.74
N PHE A 185 -13.75 16.17 -21.94
CA PHE A 185 -12.82 17.09 -22.59
C PHE A 185 -13.21 17.36 -24.05
N LEU A 186 -13.64 16.34 -24.79
CA LEU A 186 -14.13 16.49 -26.15
C LEU A 186 -15.40 17.35 -26.19
N ALA A 187 -16.37 17.08 -25.32
CA ALA A 187 -17.61 17.85 -25.26
C ALA A 187 -17.35 19.31 -24.87
N PHE A 188 -16.47 19.53 -23.88
CA PHE A 188 -16.02 20.87 -23.47
C PHE A 188 -15.36 21.62 -24.64
N THR A 189 -14.44 20.97 -25.36
CA THR A 189 -13.71 21.58 -26.49
C THR A 189 -14.68 22.03 -27.56
N VAL A 190 -15.63 21.17 -27.96
CA VAL A 190 -16.63 21.53 -28.96
C VAL A 190 -17.47 22.71 -28.48
N LEU A 191 -18.05 22.64 -27.28
CA LEU A 191 -18.88 23.72 -26.74
C LEU A 191 -18.14 25.05 -26.62
N PHE A 192 -16.86 25.02 -26.24
CA PHE A 192 -16.04 26.22 -26.05
C PHE A 192 -15.67 26.89 -27.38
N PHE A 193 -15.38 26.11 -28.43
CA PHE A 193 -14.93 26.65 -29.72
C PHE A 193 -16.04 26.80 -30.76
N SER A 194 -17.16 26.08 -30.66
CA SER A 194 -18.17 26.09 -31.72
C SER A 194 -19.06 27.32 -31.72
N GLU A 195 -19.11 28.09 -30.62
CA GLU A 195 -20.08 29.18 -30.34
C GLU A 195 -21.57 28.79 -30.48
N ALA A 196 -21.88 27.63 -31.04
CA ALA A 196 -23.20 27.05 -31.15
C ALA A 196 -23.70 26.51 -29.80
N SER A 197 -24.96 26.78 -29.51
CA SER A 197 -25.69 26.11 -28.45
C SER A 197 -26.01 24.67 -28.87
N LEU A 198 -25.36 23.71 -28.21
CA LEU A 198 -25.52 22.28 -28.49
C LEU A 198 -26.02 21.58 -27.21
N PRO A 199 -27.34 21.51 -26.99
CA PRO A 199 -27.90 21.04 -25.72
C PRO A 199 -27.53 19.62 -25.33
N TRP A 200 -27.42 18.72 -26.32
CA TRP A 200 -27.06 17.32 -26.08
C TRP A 200 -25.60 17.15 -25.62
N LEU A 201 -24.68 17.96 -26.16
CA LEU A 201 -23.28 17.98 -25.72
C LEU A 201 -23.14 18.53 -24.31
N MET A 202 -23.93 19.55 -23.95
CA MET A 202 -23.96 20.09 -22.60
C MET A 202 -24.49 19.06 -21.60
N LEU A 203 -25.51 18.29 -21.97
CA LEU A 203 -25.99 17.16 -21.16
C LEU A 203 -24.93 16.07 -21.02
N LEU A 204 -24.26 15.70 -22.11
CA LEU A 204 -23.17 14.72 -22.09
C LEU A 204 -22.02 15.14 -21.17
N ALA A 205 -21.60 16.42 -21.25
CA ALA A 205 -20.60 17.00 -20.37
C ALA A 205 -21.05 16.98 -18.90
N ALA A 206 -22.31 17.34 -18.61
CA ALA A 206 -22.82 17.34 -17.24
C ALA A 206 -22.91 15.91 -16.66
N VAL A 207 -23.38 14.94 -17.44
CA VAL A 207 -23.45 13.52 -17.03
C VAL A 207 -22.05 12.99 -16.74
N THR A 208 -21.08 13.22 -17.63
CA THR A 208 -19.70 12.75 -17.42
C THR A 208 -19.02 13.40 -16.22
N ALA A 209 -19.23 14.70 -16.00
CA ALA A 209 -18.76 15.42 -14.82
C ALA A 209 -19.38 14.88 -13.52
N PHE A 210 -20.67 14.52 -13.54
CA PHE A 210 -21.37 13.90 -12.40
C PHE A 210 -20.91 12.46 -12.11
N LEU A 211 -20.67 11.65 -13.14
CA LEU A 211 -20.22 10.26 -12.97
C LEU A 211 -18.82 10.16 -12.37
N ALA A 212 -17.95 11.15 -12.58
CA ALA A 212 -16.59 11.16 -12.01
C ALA A 212 -16.55 11.09 -10.46
N PRO A 213 -17.26 11.93 -9.69
CA PRO A 213 -17.31 11.79 -8.23
C PRO A 213 -18.08 10.54 -7.77
N VAL A 214 -19.13 10.11 -8.49
CA VAL A 214 -19.85 8.86 -8.18
C VAL A 214 -18.91 7.66 -8.25
N THR A 215 -18.14 7.54 -9.33
CA THR A 215 -17.17 6.44 -9.52
C THR A 215 -16.08 6.47 -8.46
N ARG A 216 -15.58 7.65 -8.07
CA ARG A 216 -14.64 7.82 -6.96
C ARG A 216 -15.19 7.28 -5.63
N LEU A 217 -16.46 7.57 -5.30
CA LEU A 217 -17.10 7.06 -4.09
C LEU A 217 -17.32 5.54 -4.15
N THR A 218 -17.68 5.02 -5.32
CA THR A 218 -17.80 3.58 -5.56
C THR A 218 -16.47 2.87 -5.33
N VAL A 219 -15.36 3.40 -5.87
CA VAL A 219 -14.02 2.84 -5.61
C VAL A 219 -13.69 2.86 -4.14
N ARG A 220 -13.96 3.96 -3.43
CA ARG A 220 -13.73 4.04 -1.98
C ARG A 220 -14.45 2.93 -1.23
N ARG A 221 -15.72 2.65 -1.59
CA ARG A 221 -16.51 1.58 -1.01
C ARG A 221 -15.94 0.20 -1.36
N VAL A 222 -15.60 -0.03 -2.63
CA VAL A 222 -15.01 -1.30 -3.10
C VAL A 222 -13.68 -1.56 -2.41
N THR A 223 -12.79 -0.57 -2.32
CA THR A 223 -11.52 -0.64 -1.58
C THR A 223 -11.74 -0.97 -0.11
N ALA A 224 -12.69 -0.32 0.57
CA ALA A 224 -12.97 -0.62 1.96
C ALA A 224 -13.46 -2.06 2.16
N LEU A 225 -14.25 -2.59 1.23
CA LEU A 225 -14.68 -3.99 1.24
C LEU A 225 -13.51 -4.93 0.95
N ARG A 226 -12.66 -4.62 -0.04
CA ARG A 226 -11.47 -5.39 -0.40
C ARG A 226 -10.49 -5.50 0.77
N ASN A 227 -10.14 -4.39 1.41
CA ASN A 227 -9.26 -4.38 2.58
C ASN A 227 -9.85 -5.19 3.75
N ARG A 228 -11.17 -5.13 3.95
CA ARG A 228 -11.86 -5.95 4.97
C ARG A 228 -11.83 -7.43 4.63
N SER A 229 -11.98 -7.80 3.36
CA SER A 229 -11.91 -9.20 2.92
C SER A 229 -10.47 -9.72 3.00
N ALA A 230 -9.49 -8.92 2.58
CA ALA A 230 -8.08 -9.24 2.68
C ALA A 230 -7.66 -9.53 4.12
N ALA A 231 -8.07 -8.69 5.06
CA ALA A 231 -7.79 -8.87 6.48
C ALA A 231 -8.44 -10.12 7.10
N ARG A 232 -9.49 -10.70 6.49
CA ARG A 232 -10.11 -11.96 6.96
C ARG A 232 -9.35 -13.20 6.47
N LEU A 233 -8.55 -13.05 5.44
CA LEU A 233 -7.83 -14.14 4.79
C LEU A 233 -6.43 -14.30 5.40
N ASP A 234 -5.91 -13.25 6.04
CA ASP A 234 -4.76 -13.35 6.92
C ASP A 234 -5.03 -14.33 8.07
N PRO A 235 -4.02 -15.07 8.53
CA PRO A 235 -4.11 -15.79 9.79
C PRO A 235 -4.39 -14.82 10.94
N ALA A 236 -5.00 -15.30 12.02
CA ALA A 236 -5.16 -14.46 13.20
C ALA A 236 -3.77 -14.02 13.74
N PRO A 237 -3.59 -12.73 14.08
CA PRO A 237 -2.34 -12.28 14.67
C PRO A 237 -2.11 -12.97 16.02
N LEU A 238 -0.87 -13.36 16.29
CA LEU A 238 -0.43 -13.91 17.57
C LEU A 238 -0.56 -12.88 18.69
N VAL A 239 -0.23 -11.62 18.37
CA VAL A 239 -0.46 -10.48 19.25
C VAL A 239 -0.73 -9.22 18.45
N GLU A 240 -1.58 -8.35 19.00
CA GLU A 240 -1.81 -7.00 18.52
C GLU A 240 -1.41 -6.00 19.62
N ILE A 241 -0.53 -5.06 19.27
CA ILE A 241 -0.01 -4.03 20.17
C ILE A 241 -0.47 -2.67 19.66
N SER A 242 -1.27 -1.98 20.47
CA SER A 242 -1.64 -0.58 20.25
C SER A 242 -0.61 0.34 20.90
N PRO A 243 -0.41 1.57 20.40
CA PRO A 243 0.52 2.53 21.00
C PRO A 243 0.12 2.92 22.42
N CYS A 244 1.08 2.94 23.33
CA CYS A 244 0.97 3.45 24.69
C CYS A 244 1.92 4.66 24.84
N PRO A 245 1.53 5.87 24.37
CA PRO A 245 2.43 7.03 24.36
C PRO A 245 2.66 7.60 25.76
N GLY A 246 3.91 8.01 26.02
CA GLY A 246 4.33 8.70 27.24
C GLY A 246 3.77 10.14 27.35
N PRO A 247 4.15 10.88 28.40
CA PRO A 247 3.89 12.32 28.49
C PRO A 247 4.44 13.05 27.26
N PRO A 248 3.84 14.18 26.85
CA PRO A 248 4.38 14.94 25.73
C PRO A 248 5.78 15.46 26.11
N GLU A 249 6.76 15.21 25.26
CA GLU A 249 8.09 15.82 25.37
C GLU A 249 7.98 17.33 25.06
N GLU A 250 8.74 18.17 25.77
CA GLU A 250 8.66 19.65 25.66
C GLU A 250 8.89 20.15 24.23
N ASP A 251 9.74 19.48 23.45
CA ASP A 251 10.03 19.79 22.03
C ASP A 251 9.67 18.65 21.07
N GLY A 252 8.96 17.63 21.54
CA GLY A 252 8.71 16.40 20.79
C GLY A 252 7.36 16.36 20.06
N THR A 253 7.22 15.36 19.18
CA THR A 253 5.94 15.11 18.50
C THR A 253 4.90 14.60 19.49
N VAL A 254 3.81 15.33 19.65
CA VAL A 254 2.72 14.92 20.53
C VAL A 254 1.90 13.80 19.88
N ALA A 255 1.73 12.69 20.60
CA ALA A 255 0.86 11.61 20.17
C ALA A 255 -0.59 12.08 19.97
N THR A 256 -1.16 11.77 18.81
CA THR A 256 -2.54 12.16 18.45
C THR A 256 -3.51 11.00 18.65
N ARG A 257 -4.80 11.32 18.80
CA ARG A 257 -5.87 10.31 18.84
C ARG A 257 -5.90 9.44 17.58
N ARG A 258 -5.50 9.97 16.42
CA ARG A 258 -5.32 9.19 15.19
C ARG A 258 -4.30 8.08 15.38
N PHE A 259 -3.13 8.42 15.90
CA PHE A 259 -2.04 7.48 16.12
C PHE A 259 -2.47 6.34 17.03
N VAL A 260 -2.98 6.65 18.22
CA VAL A 260 -3.42 5.63 19.19
C VAL A 260 -4.58 4.77 18.68
N SER A 261 -5.48 5.32 17.87
CA SER A 261 -6.66 4.58 17.37
C SER A 261 -6.43 3.78 16.09
N ARG A 262 -5.35 4.03 15.35
CA ARG A 262 -5.14 3.44 14.01
C ARG A 262 -3.79 2.76 13.83
N ALA A 263 -2.73 3.31 14.43
CA ALA A 263 -1.44 2.66 14.35
C ALA A 263 -1.48 1.37 15.17
N VAL A 264 -0.87 0.32 14.64
CA VAL A 264 -0.86 -0.98 15.31
C VAL A 264 0.31 -1.84 14.85
N LEU A 265 0.93 -2.54 15.80
CA LEU A 265 1.87 -3.62 15.50
C LEU A 265 1.13 -4.95 15.61
N ARG A 266 1.17 -5.76 14.54
CA ARG A 266 0.60 -7.11 14.56
C ARG A 266 1.69 -8.11 14.26
N VAL A 267 1.84 -9.09 15.15
CA VAL A 267 2.77 -10.21 14.93
C VAL A 267 1.97 -11.37 14.38
N PHE A 268 2.35 -11.85 13.21
CA PHE A 268 1.83 -13.06 12.59
C PHE A 268 2.91 -14.16 12.63
N PRO A 269 2.55 -15.43 12.42
CA PRO A 269 3.55 -16.48 12.23
C PRO A 269 4.49 -16.13 11.06
N GLY A 270 5.76 -15.84 11.37
CA GLY A 270 6.79 -15.49 10.37
C GLY A 270 6.76 -14.07 9.83
N GLU A 271 5.82 -13.21 10.23
CA GLU A 271 5.71 -11.82 9.75
C GLU A 271 5.39 -10.80 10.86
N LEU A 272 5.93 -9.59 10.71
CA LEU A 272 5.53 -8.42 11.48
C LEU A 272 4.84 -7.41 10.56
N SER A 273 3.65 -6.97 10.95
CA SER A 273 2.92 -5.88 10.30
C SER A 273 3.02 -4.63 11.15
N VAL A 274 3.53 -3.55 10.56
CA VAL A 274 3.57 -2.21 11.15
C VAL A 274 2.57 -1.36 10.39
N VAL A 275 1.42 -1.10 11.00
CA VAL A 275 0.37 -0.27 10.41
C VAL A 275 0.52 1.15 10.92
N ASP A 276 0.66 2.09 10.00
CA ASP A 276 0.78 3.51 10.31
C ASP A 276 -0.60 4.17 10.61
N PRO A 277 -0.64 5.39 11.17
CA PRO A 277 -1.91 6.08 11.44
C PRO A 277 -2.76 6.40 10.20
N TYR A 278 -2.20 6.28 9.00
CA TYR A 278 -2.81 6.61 7.72
C TYR A 278 -3.31 5.36 6.97
N GLY A 279 -2.98 4.17 7.50
CA GLY A 279 -3.43 2.86 7.04
C GLY A 279 -2.44 2.13 6.14
N ALA A 280 -1.23 2.64 5.91
CA ALA A 280 -0.19 1.87 5.22
C ALA A 280 0.26 0.72 6.14
N ASP A 281 0.30 -0.51 5.58
CA ASP A 281 0.67 -1.72 6.32
C ASP A 281 2.00 -2.25 5.79
N VAL A 282 3.07 -2.02 6.56
CA VAL A 282 4.44 -2.43 6.26
C VAL A 282 4.67 -3.84 6.81
N ARG A 283 4.72 -4.83 5.92
CA ARG A 283 4.96 -6.24 6.27
C ARG A 283 6.44 -6.59 6.20
N ARG A 284 6.98 -7.18 7.26
CA ARG A 284 8.39 -7.56 7.39
C ARG A 284 8.52 -9.03 7.72
N ALA A 285 9.49 -9.71 7.12
CA ALA A 285 9.82 -11.10 7.44
C ALA A 285 10.44 -11.20 8.84
N LEU A 286 9.95 -12.15 9.64
CA LEU A 286 10.56 -12.56 10.91
C LEU A 286 11.30 -13.91 10.79
N SER A 287 11.21 -14.56 9.63
CA SER A 287 11.81 -15.87 9.38
C SER A 287 12.39 -15.95 7.97
N GLY A 288 13.26 -16.94 7.76
CA GLY A 288 13.86 -17.23 6.46
C GLY A 288 15.03 -16.31 6.09
N PRO A 289 15.63 -16.51 4.91
CA PRO A 289 16.88 -15.84 4.50
C PRO A 289 16.80 -14.30 4.39
N ALA A 290 15.60 -13.75 4.17
CA ALA A 290 15.35 -12.31 4.13
C ALA A 290 14.75 -11.77 5.46
N GLY A 291 14.63 -12.63 6.47
CA GLY A 291 14.09 -12.32 7.78
C GLY A 291 14.98 -11.38 8.61
N ALA A 292 14.35 -10.66 9.53
CA ALA A 292 15.10 -10.02 10.62
C ALA A 292 15.76 -11.11 11.49
N VAL A 293 16.94 -10.81 12.03
CA VAL A 293 17.72 -11.71 12.88
C VAL A 293 17.64 -11.34 14.36
N ALA A 294 17.30 -10.09 14.67
CA ALA A 294 17.14 -9.62 16.04
C ALA A 294 16.16 -8.43 16.10
N VAL A 295 15.50 -8.29 17.24
CA VAL A 295 14.83 -7.05 17.66
C VAL A 295 15.83 -6.27 18.51
N VAL A 296 16.07 -5.01 18.20
CA VAL A 296 17.00 -4.17 18.94
C VAL A 296 16.22 -3.08 19.68
N ARG A 297 16.36 -3.06 21.01
CA ARG A 297 15.95 -1.93 21.85
C ARG A 297 17.09 -0.92 21.87
N LEU A 298 16.84 0.27 21.34
CA LEU A 298 17.80 1.37 21.35
C LEU A 298 17.71 2.08 22.69
N THR A 299 18.85 2.30 23.34
CA THR A 299 18.96 3.09 24.58
C THR A 299 19.76 4.37 24.30
N GLY A 300 19.32 5.48 24.86
CA GLY A 300 19.98 6.77 24.74
C GLY A 300 21.26 6.86 25.58
N PRO A 301 21.95 8.01 25.54
CA PRO A 301 23.12 8.27 26.37
C PRO A 301 22.86 8.04 27.86
N ASP A 302 21.65 8.41 28.30
CA ASP A 302 21.18 8.36 29.69
C ASP A 302 20.71 6.96 30.12
N GLY A 303 20.80 5.98 29.23
CA GLY A 303 20.36 4.60 29.48
C GLY A 303 18.87 4.36 29.21
N GLU A 304 18.08 5.41 29.10
CA GLU A 304 16.65 5.33 28.81
C GLU A 304 16.36 4.78 27.40
N PRO A 305 15.30 3.99 27.20
CA PRO A 305 14.95 3.46 25.89
C PRO A 305 14.39 4.57 24.97
N VAL A 306 14.92 4.63 23.74
CA VAL A 306 14.59 5.69 22.76
C VAL A 306 13.82 5.17 21.56
N GLY A 307 13.97 3.89 21.22
CA GLY A 307 13.26 3.29 20.08
C GLY A 307 13.46 1.79 19.94
N VAL A 308 12.75 1.22 18.98
CA VAL A 308 12.86 -0.19 18.63
C VAL A 308 13.07 -0.33 17.13
N GLU A 309 14.00 -1.19 16.72
CA GLU A 309 14.26 -1.51 15.33
C GLU A 309 14.42 -3.01 15.11
N LEU A 310 14.29 -3.44 13.85
CA LEU A 310 14.69 -4.77 13.42
C LEU A 310 16.08 -4.70 12.79
N ARG A 311 16.93 -5.66 13.14
CA ARG A 311 18.24 -5.88 12.52
C ARG A 311 18.17 -7.05 11.56
N TYR A 312 18.74 -6.90 10.37
CA TYR A 312 18.82 -7.95 9.36
C TYR A 312 20.24 -8.50 9.23
N ALA A 313 20.38 -9.70 8.68
CA ALA A 313 21.68 -10.33 8.44
C ALA A 313 22.58 -9.49 7.51
N SER A 314 21.98 -8.71 6.61
CA SER A 314 22.69 -7.77 5.73
C SER A 314 23.27 -6.54 6.45
N GLY A 315 23.03 -6.39 7.75
CA GLY A 315 23.36 -5.18 8.51
C GLY A 315 22.33 -4.05 8.35
N ALA A 316 21.35 -4.20 7.45
CA ALA A 316 20.25 -3.26 7.35
C ALA A 316 19.45 -3.19 8.66
N ARG A 317 18.98 -2.00 8.98
CA ARG A 317 18.17 -1.71 10.17
C ARG A 317 16.86 -1.07 9.73
N ALA A 318 15.76 -1.49 10.33
CA ALA A 318 14.44 -0.98 10.01
C ALA A 318 13.73 -0.54 11.30
N PRO A 319 13.50 0.76 11.51
CA PRO A 319 12.83 1.25 12.71
C PRO A 319 11.38 0.76 12.77
N LEU A 320 10.88 0.44 13.96
CA LEU A 320 9.46 0.15 14.21
C LEU A 320 8.73 1.39 14.69
N GLY A 321 9.38 2.15 15.58
CA GLY A 321 8.87 3.39 16.14
C GLY A 321 9.73 3.87 17.30
N ALA A 322 9.49 5.11 17.75
CA ALA A 322 10.10 5.64 18.96
C ALA A 322 9.48 5.02 20.21
N TRP A 323 10.28 4.85 21.26
CA TRP A 323 9.83 4.26 22.52
C TRP A 323 8.76 5.15 23.19
N ALA A 324 8.99 6.47 23.16
CA ALA A 324 8.05 7.49 23.64
C ALA A 324 6.64 7.35 23.04
N ASP A 325 6.55 6.96 21.77
CA ASP A 325 5.29 6.85 21.04
C ASP A 325 4.55 5.53 21.37
N TRP A 326 5.29 4.43 21.57
CA TRP A 326 4.72 3.08 21.64
C TRP A 326 4.64 2.46 23.03
N PHE A 327 5.62 2.72 23.90
CA PHE A 327 5.82 1.93 25.13
C PHE A 327 6.11 2.75 26.39
N ALA A 328 6.26 4.08 26.30
CA ALA A 328 6.56 4.92 27.46
C ALA A 328 5.34 5.23 28.37
N GLY A 329 4.13 5.08 27.85
CA GLY A 329 2.89 5.35 28.59
C GLY A 329 2.42 4.22 29.50
N PRO A 330 1.31 4.42 30.24
CA PRO A 330 0.72 3.40 31.10
C PRO A 330 0.46 2.09 30.34
N GLY A 331 0.95 0.98 30.88
CA GLY A 331 0.83 -0.35 30.27
C GLY A 331 1.78 -0.60 29.08
N GLY A 332 2.64 0.35 28.74
CA GLY A 332 3.59 0.26 27.65
C GLY A 332 4.66 -0.82 27.88
N GLU A 333 5.23 -0.95 29.08
CA GLU A 333 6.13 -2.06 29.42
C GLU A 333 5.45 -3.44 29.30
N ALA A 334 4.18 -3.54 29.72
CA ALA A 334 3.42 -4.77 29.54
C ALA A 334 3.16 -5.06 28.04
N ALA A 335 2.95 -4.02 27.23
CA ALA A 335 2.81 -4.15 25.78
C ALA A 335 4.12 -4.59 25.13
N TRP A 336 5.25 -4.03 25.56
CA TRP A 336 6.59 -4.44 25.15
C TRP A 336 6.88 -5.91 25.52
N GLY A 337 6.57 -6.32 26.74
CA GLY A 337 6.70 -7.71 27.18
C GLY A 337 5.81 -8.70 26.39
N ARG A 338 4.61 -8.27 25.97
CA ARG A 338 3.76 -9.06 25.05
C ARG A 338 4.37 -9.13 23.65
N PHE A 339 4.89 -8.03 23.13
CA PHE A 339 5.56 -7.98 21.83
C PHE A 339 6.78 -8.91 21.79
N ARG A 340 7.68 -8.80 22.77
CA ARG A 340 8.89 -9.63 22.88
C ARG A 340 8.58 -11.13 22.95
N ARG A 341 7.53 -11.53 23.66
CA ARG A 341 7.13 -12.94 23.75
C ARG A 341 6.56 -13.49 22.45
N ALA A 342 5.95 -12.64 21.64
CA ALA A 342 5.33 -13.06 20.38
C ALA A 342 6.31 -13.09 19.20
N VAL A 343 7.36 -12.25 19.23
CA VAL A 343 8.35 -12.20 18.16
C VAL A 343 9.41 -13.28 18.39
N PRO A 344 9.61 -14.22 17.45
CA PRO A 344 10.54 -15.34 17.60
C PRO A 344 12.00 -14.94 17.30
N LEU A 345 12.44 -13.79 17.82
CA LEU A 345 13.78 -13.25 17.58
C LEU A 345 14.45 -12.89 18.92
N PRO A 346 15.78 -13.02 19.03
CA PRO A 346 16.50 -12.49 20.17
C PRO A 346 16.29 -10.98 20.30
N CYS A 347 16.22 -10.52 21.54
CA CYS A 347 16.13 -9.09 21.88
C CYS A 347 17.51 -8.61 22.33
N GLU A 348 18.06 -7.66 21.58
CA GLU A 348 19.35 -7.02 21.86
C GLU A 348 19.11 -5.62 22.41
N GLU A 349 20.06 -5.12 23.21
CA GLU A 349 20.10 -3.72 23.62
C GLU A 349 21.28 -3.03 22.94
N ARG A 350 21.06 -1.84 22.40
CA ARG A 350 22.13 -1.04 21.78
C ARG A 350 22.09 0.40 22.28
N LYS A 351 23.17 0.82 22.92
CA LYS A 351 23.39 2.21 23.29
C LYS A 351 23.66 3.07 22.04
N VAL A 352 23.03 4.23 21.99
CA VAL A 352 23.14 5.21 20.91
C VAL A 352 23.71 6.50 21.50
N SER A 353 24.72 7.07 20.85
CA SER A 353 25.30 8.36 21.26
C SER A 353 24.33 9.51 20.97
N ALA A 354 24.49 10.63 21.68
CA ALA A 354 23.67 11.83 21.47
C ALA A 354 23.73 12.31 20.02
N VAL A 355 24.91 12.24 19.39
CA VAL A 355 25.14 12.64 17.99
C VAL A 355 24.38 11.76 17.00
N ALA A 356 24.22 10.47 17.30
CA ALA A 356 23.49 9.53 16.44
C ALA A 356 21.97 9.56 16.66
N LEU A 357 21.52 10.21 17.74
CA LEU A 357 20.12 10.27 18.14
C LEU A 357 19.38 11.33 17.30
N THR A 358 18.97 10.92 16.11
CA THR A 358 18.16 11.75 15.21
C THR A 358 16.72 11.23 15.14
N PRO A 359 15.70 12.09 14.91
CA PRO A 359 14.32 11.63 14.80
C PRO A 359 14.10 10.55 13.74
N SER A 360 14.87 10.58 12.64
CA SER A 360 14.80 9.60 11.55
C SER A 360 15.31 8.21 11.97
N LEU A 361 16.08 8.09 13.05
CA LEU A 361 16.54 6.81 13.58
C LEU A 361 15.36 5.97 14.08
N THR A 362 14.37 6.59 14.72
CA THR A 362 13.24 5.91 15.36
C THR A 362 11.92 6.12 14.63
N ARG A 363 11.79 7.24 13.90
CA ARG A 363 10.63 7.62 13.08
C ARG A 363 10.97 7.61 11.58
N GLY A 364 11.88 6.72 11.19
CA GLY A 364 12.34 6.57 9.82
C GLY A 364 11.35 5.82 8.90
N PRO A 365 11.78 5.52 7.66
CA PRO A 365 10.97 4.84 6.66
C PRO A 365 10.39 3.51 7.17
N GLY A 366 9.09 3.34 6.99
CA GLY A 366 8.35 2.15 7.41
C GLY A 366 8.12 2.00 8.92
N ALA A 367 8.53 2.98 9.74
CA ALA A 367 8.11 3.10 11.13
C ALA A 367 6.73 3.77 11.21
N ALA A 368 5.98 3.47 12.28
CA ALA A 368 4.71 4.13 12.54
C ALA A 368 4.88 5.12 13.69
N PHE A 369 4.58 6.40 13.42
CA PHE A 369 4.73 7.50 14.37
C PHE A 369 3.63 8.56 14.16
N PRO A 370 3.30 9.40 15.16
CA PRO A 370 2.37 10.50 14.98
C PRO A 370 2.92 11.51 13.95
N GLY A 371 2.08 11.99 13.04
CA GLY A 371 2.50 12.98 12.05
C GLY A 371 3.03 14.25 12.73
N PRO A 372 4.15 14.83 12.26
CA PRO A 372 4.82 15.93 12.95
C PRO A 372 3.98 17.21 12.94
N ARG A 373 3.10 17.38 11.95
CA ARG A 373 2.20 18.54 11.82
C ARG A 373 0.80 18.11 11.46
N ALA A 374 -0.19 18.69 12.15
CA ALA A 374 -1.61 18.41 11.90
C ALA A 374 -2.06 18.72 10.46
N LYS A 375 -1.40 19.65 9.75
CA LYS A 375 -1.68 19.93 8.33
C LYS A 375 -1.25 18.77 7.43
N GLU A 376 -0.05 18.25 7.62
CA GLU A 376 0.51 17.14 6.85
C GLU A 376 -0.27 15.85 7.15
N ALA A 377 -0.53 15.56 8.43
CA ALA A 377 -1.33 14.40 8.85
C ALA A 377 -2.75 14.39 8.22
N ARG A 378 -3.38 15.56 8.07
CA ARG A 378 -4.66 15.69 7.37
C ARG A 378 -4.54 15.35 5.89
N GLN A 379 -3.46 15.76 5.24
CA GLN A 379 -3.19 15.50 3.83
C GLN A 379 -2.81 14.04 3.57
N ASP A 380 -2.00 13.44 4.43
CA ASP A 380 -1.64 12.00 4.37
C ASP A 380 -2.89 11.11 4.52
N ALA A 381 -3.84 11.52 5.36
CA ALA A 381 -5.07 10.79 5.59
C ALA A 381 -6.14 10.95 4.49
N LEU A 382 -5.95 11.82 3.50
CA LEU A 382 -6.94 12.05 2.44
C LEU A 382 -6.97 10.87 1.46
N PHE A 383 -8.16 10.30 1.26
CA PHE A 383 -8.35 9.22 0.27
C PHE A 383 -7.97 9.64 -1.15
N THR A 384 -8.13 10.91 -1.51
CA THR A 384 -7.75 11.41 -2.84
C THR A 384 -6.26 11.21 -3.13
N ARG A 385 -5.41 11.28 -2.09
CA ARG A 385 -3.97 11.02 -2.21
C ARG A 385 -3.66 9.57 -2.58
N SER A 386 -4.52 8.63 -2.20
CA SER A 386 -4.33 7.21 -2.53
C SER A 386 -4.85 6.82 -3.92
N ILE A 387 -5.52 7.73 -4.65
CA ILE A 387 -6.18 7.39 -5.93
C ILE A 387 -5.82 8.33 -7.11
N GLY A 388 -4.96 9.32 -6.89
CA GLY A 388 -4.48 10.22 -7.92
C GLY A 388 -3.81 11.49 -7.38
N THR A 389 -3.20 12.26 -8.27
CA THR A 389 -2.61 13.57 -7.94
C THR A 389 -3.70 14.60 -7.61
N LEU A 390 -3.34 15.61 -6.80
CA LEU A 390 -4.24 16.69 -6.33
C LEU A 390 -5.00 17.38 -7.48
N ASN A 391 -4.39 17.47 -8.66
CA ASN A 391 -4.98 18.06 -9.88
C ASN A 391 -6.31 17.39 -10.28
N SER A 392 -6.49 16.11 -9.96
CA SER A 392 -7.72 15.39 -10.31
C SER A 392 -8.98 15.91 -9.60
N THR A 393 -8.84 16.44 -8.38
CA THR A 393 -10.00 16.95 -7.64
C THR A 393 -10.35 18.36 -8.09
N MET A 394 -9.34 19.20 -8.36
CA MET A 394 -9.56 20.53 -8.95
C MET A 394 -10.22 20.42 -10.33
N PHE A 395 -9.75 19.48 -11.16
CA PHE A 395 -10.37 19.21 -12.46
C PHE A 395 -11.83 18.77 -12.34
N MET A 396 -12.16 17.88 -11.40
CA MET A 396 -13.54 17.44 -11.16
C MET A 396 -14.45 18.57 -10.63
N MET A 397 -13.91 19.51 -9.84
CA MET A 397 -14.67 20.68 -9.40
C MET A 397 -14.91 21.62 -10.58
N PHE A 398 -13.87 21.92 -11.35
CA PHE A 398 -13.96 22.74 -12.56
C PHE A 398 -14.97 22.16 -13.55
N SER A 399 -14.91 20.85 -13.82
CA SER A 399 -15.81 20.19 -14.76
C SER A 399 -17.28 20.23 -14.32
N SER A 400 -17.53 20.18 -13.02
CA SER A 400 -18.89 20.30 -12.46
C SER A 400 -19.38 21.74 -12.45
N SER A 401 -18.50 22.71 -12.20
CA SER A 401 -18.80 24.16 -12.26
C SER A 401 -19.11 24.62 -13.68
N PHE A 402 -18.45 24.04 -14.69
CA PHE A 402 -18.70 24.34 -16.10
C PHE A 402 -20.18 24.19 -16.49
N SER A 403 -20.87 23.19 -15.93
CA SER A 403 -22.31 22.99 -16.18
C SER A 403 -23.17 24.17 -15.71
N PHE A 404 -22.74 24.95 -14.72
CA PHE A 404 -23.45 26.16 -14.30
C PHE A 404 -23.15 27.36 -15.20
N TRP A 405 -21.90 27.50 -15.65
CA TRP A 405 -21.48 28.59 -16.51
C TRP A 405 -22.16 28.53 -17.88
N TRP A 406 -22.39 27.31 -18.38
CA TRP A 406 -22.99 27.11 -19.72
C TRP A 406 -24.51 26.98 -19.72
N ALA A 407 -25.14 26.69 -18.57
CA ALA A 407 -26.60 26.55 -18.49
C ALA A 407 -27.39 27.79 -19.00
N PRO A 408 -26.97 29.06 -18.76
CA PRO A 408 -27.64 30.23 -19.32
C PRO A 408 -27.61 30.28 -20.85
N VAL A 409 -26.50 29.86 -21.48
CA VAL A 409 -26.29 29.89 -22.94
C VAL A 409 -27.28 28.97 -23.65
N VAL A 410 -27.49 27.77 -23.09
CA VAL A 410 -28.34 26.73 -23.70
C VAL A 410 -29.80 26.83 -23.26
N ARG A 411 -30.11 27.65 -22.24
CA ARG A 411 -31.47 27.78 -21.68
C ARG A 411 -32.51 28.19 -22.72
N ILE A 412 -32.11 29.00 -23.71
CA ILE A 412 -33.01 29.53 -24.75
C ILE A 412 -33.47 28.40 -25.67
N GLU A 413 -32.56 27.53 -26.09
CA GLU A 413 -32.88 26.40 -26.97
C GLU A 413 -33.51 25.22 -26.25
N SER A 414 -33.03 24.90 -25.04
CA SER A 414 -33.54 23.77 -24.28
C SER A 414 -33.51 24.05 -22.77
N PRO A 415 -34.63 24.55 -22.22
CA PRO A 415 -34.77 24.79 -20.79
C PRO A 415 -34.59 23.51 -19.95
N ALA A 416 -35.04 22.36 -20.46
CA ALA A 416 -34.92 21.08 -19.79
C ALA A 416 -33.45 20.62 -19.69
N ALA A 417 -32.69 20.76 -20.78
CA ALA A 417 -31.26 20.43 -20.79
C ALA A 417 -30.48 21.33 -19.81
N ALA A 418 -30.75 22.65 -19.84
CA ALA A 418 -30.11 23.60 -18.94
C ALA A 418 -30.37 23.28 -17.45
N ARG A 419 -31.61 23.01 -17.06
CA ARG A 419 -31.95 22.64 -15.67
C ARG A 419 -31.26 21.33 -15.27
N THR A 420 -31.30 20.32 -16.13
CA THR A 420 -30.72 19.01 -15.83
C THR A 420 -29.21 19.10 -15.67
N SER A 421 -28.52 19.82 -16.56
CA SER A 421 -27.08 20.04 -16.45
C SER A 421 -26.70 20.81 -15.18
N ALA A 422 -27.47 21.84 -14.82
CA ALA A 422 -27.24 22.58 -13.58
C ALA A 422 -27.41 21.69 -12.32
N LEU A 423 -28.46 20.86 -12.29
CA LEU A 423 -28.69 19.92 -11.18
C LEU A 423 -27.59 18.86 -11.08
N LEU A 424 -27.14 18.31 -12.21
CA LEU A 424 -26.03 17.35 -12.25
C LEU A 424 -24.70 18.00 -11.82
N GLY A 425 -24.45 19.24 -12.24
CA GLY A 425 -23.31 20.04 -11.77
C GLY A 425 -23.35 20.26 -10.26
N LEU A 426 -24.51 20.63 -9.70
CA LEU A 426 -24.70 20.81 -8.27
C LEU A 426 -24.44 19.52 -7.49
N ALA A 427 -25.05 18.42 -7.94
CA ALA A 427 -24.87 17.12 -7.33
C ALA A 427 -23.39 16.67 -7.42
N GLY A 428 -22.74 16.89 -8.55
CA GLY A 428 -21.31 16.63 -8.75
C GLY A 428 -20.42 17.39 -7.77
N LEU A 429 -20.68 18.69 -7.57
CA LEU A 429 -19.97 19.51 -6.58
C LEU A 429 -20.21 19.02 -5.15
N LEU A 430 -21.46 18.75 -4.77
CA LEU A 430 -21.80 18.26 -3.43
C LEU A 430 -21.12 16.92 -3.11
N LEU A 431 -21.10 15.98 -4.07
CA LEU A 431 -20.45 14.69 -3.92
C LEU A 431 -18.93 14.79 -3.75
N GLN A 432 -18.31 15.89 -4.18
CA GLN A 432 -16.87 16.15 -3.97
C GLN A 432 -16.60 16.91 -2.68
N PHE A 433 -17.39 17.96 -2.41
CA PHE A 433 -17.16 18.90 -1.33
C PHE A 433 -17.56 18.33 0.03
N ALA A 434 -18.70 17.63 0.12
CA ALA A 434 -19.19 17.11 1.40
C ALA A 434 -18.22 16.09 2.04
N PRO A 435 -17.66 15.09 1.32
CA PRO A 435 -16.65 14.19 1.89
C PRO A 435 -15.36 14.90 2.30
N TRP A 436 -14.97 15.94 1.56
CA TRP A 436 -13.78 16.75 1.85
C TRP A 436 -13.98 17.56 3.14
N CYS A 437 -15.08 18.31 3.25
CA CYS A 437 -15.45 19.05 4.47
C CYS A 437 -15.53 18.11 5.68
N TRP A 438 -16.24 16.99 5.54
CA TRP A 438 -16.38 16.00 6.60
C TRP A 438 -15.02 15.46 7.07
N HIS A 439 -14.11 15.16 6.14
CA HIS A 439 -12.75 14.73 6.47
C HIS A 439 -12.01 15.80 7.27
N HIS A 440 -11.99 17.04 6.80
CA HIS A 440 -11.28 18.12 7.49
C HIS A 440 -11.86 18.45 8.86
N LEU A 441 -13.20 18.50 8.98
CA LEU A 441 -13.90 18.72 10.25
C LEU A 441 -13.61 17.61 11.24
N ARG A 442 -13.79 16.34 10.85
CA ARG A 442 -13.54 15.20 11.73
C ARG A 442 -12.06 15.07 12.09
N SER A 443 -11.17 15.39 11.16
CA SER A 443 -9.73 15.35 11.44
C SER A 443 -9.34 16.40 12.48
N ARG A 444 -9.81 17.65 12.31
CA ARG A 444 -9.52 18.75 13.25
C ARG A 444 -10.15 18.54 14.62
N SER A 445 -11.42 18.15 14.66
CA SER A 445 -12.19 18.04 15.90
C SER A 445 -11.76 16.84 16.75
N HIS A 446 -11.36 15.73 16.11
CA HIS A 446 -11.12 14.47 16.80
C HIS A 446 -9.73 13.87 16.57
N PHE A 447 -9.34 13.63 15.31
CA PHE A 447 -8.16 12.80 15.02
C PHE A 447 -6.82 13.49 15.32
N GLU A 448 -6.68 14.78 15.03
CA GLU A 448 -5.46 15.54 15.27
C GLU A 448 -5.41 16.18 16.67
N ARG A 449 -6.37 15.85 17.55
CA ARG A 449 -6.30 16.26 18.96
C ARG A 449 -5.22 15.45 19.67
N PRO A 450 -4.45 16.08 20.58
CA PRO A 450 -3.49 15.37 21.41
C PRO A 450 -4.22 14.37 22.31
N VAL A 451 -3.53 13.29 22.65
CA VAL A 451 -4.03 12.30 23.63
C VAL A 451 -4.05 12.96 25.01
N SER A 452 -5.21 12.95 25.67
CA SER A 452 -5.37 13.45 27.04
C SER A 452 -4.98 12.39 28.09
N GLY A 453 -4.79 12.79 29.35
CA GLY A 453 -4.51 11.85 30.46
C GLY A 453 -5.56 10.75 30.61
N GLU A 454 -6.84 11.06 30.39
CA GLU A 454 -7.93 10.07 30.38
C GLU A 454 -7.80 9.08 29.21
N ASP A 455 -7.44 9.56 28.02
CA ASP A 455 -7.20 8.72 26.84
C ASP A 455 -6.03 7.72 27.05
N ARG A 456 -5.03 8.08 27.89
CA ARG A 456 -3.90 7.20 28.25
C ARG A 456 -4.28 6.10 29.25
N SER A 457 -5.37 6.30 30.02
CA SER A 457 -5.83 5.36 31.05
C SER A 457 -6.83 4.33 30.53
N LEU A 458 -7.46 4.59 29.37
CA LEU A 458 -8.40 3.69 28.74
C LEU A 458 -7.67 2.45 28.21
N ARG A 459 -7.87 1.31 28.91
CA ARG A 459 -7.46 -0.04 28.51
C ARG A 459 -7.51 -0.25 27.00
N PRO A 460 -6.60 -1.06 26.41
CA PRO A 460 -6.73 -1.47 25.03
C PRO A 460 -8.14 -2.04 24.81
N ARG A 461 -8.89 -1.49 23.86
CA ARG A 461 -10.15 -2.09 23.40
C ARG A 461 -9.83 -3.37 22.66
N SER A 462 -9.44 -4.42 23.39
CA SER A 462 -9.66 -5.80 22.99
C SER A 462 -11.16 -6.05 23.02
N ARG A 463 -11.89 -5.51 22.03
CA ARG A 463 -13.15 -6.13 21.64
C ARG A 463 -12.78 -7.22 20.65
N PRO A 464 -12.72 -8.51 21.06
CA PRO A 464 -12.91 -9.55 20.07
C PRO A 464 -14.24 -9.24 19.40
N ARG A 465 -14.23 -8.98 18.09
CA ARG A 465 -15.47 -9.06 17.33
C ARG A 465 -16.00 -10.47 17.58
N PRO A 466 -17.25 -10.64 18.03
CA PRO A 466 -17.80 -11.98 18.13
C PRO A 466 -17.69 -12.60 16.76
N ALA A 467 -17.04 -13.78 16.69
CA ALA A 467 -17.18 -14.66 15.55
C ALA A 467 -18.70 -14.81 15.35
N ARG A 468 -19.21 -14.32 14.23
CA ARG A 468 -20.53 -14.75 13.80
C ARG A 468 -20.39 -16.24 13.57
N SER A 469 -20.89 -17.03 14.51
CA SER A 469 -21.13 -18.45 14.34
C SER A 469 -22.01 -18.59 13.11
N CYS A 470 -21.41 -18.95 11.97
CA CYS A 470 -22.15 -19.53 10.88
C CYS A 470 -22.61 -20.91 11.37
N THR A 471 -23.75 -20.95 12.06
CA THR A 471 -24.51 -22.18 12.18
C THR A 471 -25.02 -22.50 10.79
N SER A 472 -24.31 -23.40 10.11
CA SER A 472 -24.83 -24.11 8.95
C SER A 472 -26.10 -24.86 9.35
N PRO A 473 -27.22 -24.73 8.62
CA PRO A 473 -28.37 -25.59 8.84
C PRO A 473 -28.11 -26.90 8.10
N THR A 474 -27.56 -27.89 8.79
CA THR A 474 -27.60 -29.28 8.31
C THR A 474 -28.51 -30.11 9.21
N THR A 475 -29.41 -30.83 8.54
CA THR A 475 -30.18 -32.02 8.95
C THR A 475 -31.69 -31.83 9.10
N ARG A 476 -32.39 -31.76 7.96
CA ARG A 476 -33.76 -32.22 7.87
C ARG A 476 -33.73 -33.75 7.91
N LYS A 477 -34.04 -34.30 9.08
CA LYS A 477 -34.22 -35.74 9.30
C LYS A 477 -35.27 -36.29 8.33
N ALA A 478 -34.91 -37.37 7.64
CA ALA A 478 -35.87 -38.32 7.11
C ALA A 478 -36.73 -38.84 8.27
N ARG A 479 -38.05 -38.83 8.08
CA ARG A 479 -38.97 -39.64 8.87
C ARG A 479 -39.89 -40.35 7.89
N THR A 480 -39.67 -41.63 7.79
CA THR A 480 -40.59 -42.63 7.25
C THR A 480 -41.95 -42.53 7.94
N ARG A 481 -43.01 -42.57 7.14
CA ARG A 481 -44.13 -43.48 7.34
C ARG A 481 -44.52 -44.00 5.97
#